data_AF-A0AAU0UAZ4-F1
#
_entry.id   AF-A0AAU0UAZ4-F1
#
_cell.length_a   1.000
_cell.length_b   1.000
_cell.length_c   1.000
_cell.angle_alpha   90.00
_cell.angle_beta   90.00
_cell.angle_gamma   90.00
#
_symmetry.space_group_name_H-M   'P 1'
#
loop_
_entity.id
_entity.type
_entity.pdbx_description
1 polymer ?
#
loop_
_entity_poly.entity_id
_entity_poly.type
_entity_poly.pdbx_seq_one_letter_code
_entity_poly.pdbx_strand_id
1 'polypeptide(L)'
;MTPTRNQRRLMDKQNAQHPQVLQQVPMRSWPTQPKDLAEVWRSRDFLVQIYTAPDGYQRLSVNRTTHNGDRWVDQVTWDELMRLKRECGRGDLDALEVFPADRDIVNVANMRHLFFPPTPLSFKWKSAP
;
A
#
# COMPACT_ATOMS: atom_id res chain seq x y z
N MET A 1 -10.51 8.37 15.40
CA MET A 1 -11.60 9.34 15.17
C MET A 1 -12.48 8.78 14.07
N THR A 2 -13.76 8.56 14.33
CA THR A 2 -14.70 8.04 13.33
C THR A 2 -15.26 9.19 12.49
N PRO A 3 -15.07 9.21 11.16
CA PRO A 3 -15.54 10.31 10.32
C PRO A 3 -17.07 10.37 10.28
N THR A 4 -17.62 11.58 10.39
CA THR A 4 -19.05 11.85 10.28
C THR A 4 -19.59 11.46 8.89
N ARG A 5 -20.91 11.28 8.76
CA ARG A 5 -21.56 10.95 7.47
C ARG A 5 -21.25 11.98 6.37
N ASN A 6 -21.18 13.26 6.72
CA ASN A 6 -20.85 14.32 5.77
C ASN A 6 -19.38 14.30 5.35
N GLN A 7 -18.47 14.02 6.30
CA GLN A 7 -17.05 13.82 5.99
C GLN A 7 -16.85 12.61 5.08
N ARG A 8 -17.54 11.48 5.32
CA ARG A 8 -17.49 10.30 4.43
C ARG A 8 -17.92 10.62 3.00
N ARG A 9 -19.07 11.29 2.83
CA ARG A 9 -19.55 11.72 1.50
C ARG A 9 -18.56 12.64 0.79
N LEU A 10 -17.90 13.53 1.53
CA LEU A 10 -16.87 14.41 0.97
C LEU A 10 -15.65 13.59 0.54
N MET A 11 -15.19 12.65 1.35
CA MET A 11 -14.08 11.75 1.03
C MET A 11 -14.41 10.88 -0.20
N ASP A 12 -15.61 10.31 -0.28
CA ASP A 12 -16.05 9.54 -1.44
C ASP A 12 -16.08 10.40 -2.70
N LYS A 13 -16.58 11.65 -2.61
CA LYS A 13 -16.58 12.60 -3.71
C LYS A 13 -15.16 12.98 -4.16
N GLN A 14 -14.24 13.16 -3.22
CA GLN A 14 -12.82 13.42 -3.52
C GLN A 14 -12.14 12.20 -4.15
N ASN A 15 -12.37 11.01 -3.61
CA ASN A 15 -11.85 9.76 -4.15
C ASN A 15 -12.35 9.52 -5.58
N ALA A 16 -13.62 9.80 -5.86
CA ALA A 16 -14.20 9.67 -7.20
C ALA A 16 -13.50 10.53 -8.27
N GLN A 17 -12.84 11.62 -7.89
CA GLN A 17 -12.05 12.47 -8.79
C GLN A 17 -10.73 11.81 -9.23
N HIS A 18 -10.27 10.79 -8.49
CA HIS A 18 -9.07 10.04 -8.86
C HIS A 18 -9.39 8.91 -9.86
N PRO A 19 -8.42 8.56 -10.72
CA PRO A 19 -8.54 7.42 -11.63
C PRO A 19 -8.54 6.10 -10.86
N GLN A 20 -9.03 5.04 -11.50
CA GLN A 20 -9.00 3.69 -10.91
C GLN A 20 -7.59 3.10 -10.83
N VAL A 21 -6.69 3.50 -11.74
CA VAL A 21 -5.27 3.11 -11.74
C VAL A 21 -4.46 4.03 -10.85
N LEU A 22 -3.39 3.52 -10.23
CA LEU A 22 -2.47 4.32 -9.44
C LEU A 22 -1.79 5.38 -10.29
N GLN A 23 -1.71 6.58 -9.73
CA GLN A 23 -0.87 7.66 -10.22
C GLN A 23 0.09 8.09 -9.12
N GLN A 24 1.33 8.36 -9.52
CA GLN A 24 2.32 8.87 -8.60
C GLN A 24 1.93 10.28 -8.13
N VAL A 25 1.93 10.48 -6.83
CA VAL A 25 1.64 11.76 -6.20
C VAL A 25 2.95 12.55 -6.11
N PRO A 26 3.04 13.75 -6.71
CA PRO A 26 4.28 14.53 -6.70
C PRO A 26 4.75 14.85 -5.29
N MET A 27 6.05 14.69 -5.02
CA MET A 27 6.65 14.87 -3.69
C MET A 27 6.33 16.22 -3.03
N ARG A 28 6.22 17.29 -3.83
CA ARG A 28 5.84 18.65 -3.38
C ARG A 28 4.44 18.75 -2.76
N SER A 29 3.58 17.75 -2.97
CA SER A 29 2.20 17.74 -2.48
C SER A 29 2.03 16.90 -1.20
N TRP A 30 3.11 16.32 -0.69
CA TRP A 30 3.06 15.49 0.51
C TRP A 30 3.01 16.39 1.77
N PRO A 31 2.14 16.11 2.75
CA PRO A 31 1.95 16.98 3.91
C PRO A 31 3.16 17.01 4.85
N THR A 32 3.76 15.85 5.11
CA THR A 32 4.98 15.66 5.90
C THR A 32 5.68 14.41 5.40
N GLN A 33 7.01 14.45 5.29
CA GLN A 33 7.80 13.35 4.73
C GLN A 33 8.53 12.59 5.84
N PRO A 34 8.22 11.31 6.10
CA PRO A 34 9.16 10.40 6.75
C PRO A 34 10.47 10.37 5.96
N LYS A 35 11.62 10.26 6.63
CA LYS A 35 12.94 10.26 5.97
C LYS A 35 13.10 9.16 4.92
N ASP A 36 12.35 8.08 5.12
CA ASP A 36 12.43 6.81 4.44
C ASP A 36 11.26 6.60 3.46
N LEU A 37 10.36 7.59 3.29
CA LEU A 37 9.30 7.56 2.29
C LEU A 37 9.86 7.97 0.92
N ALA A 38 9.92 7.03 -0.01
CA ALA A 38 10.45 7.23 -1.36
C ALA A 38 9.39 7.62 -2.38
N GLU A 39 8.20 7.00 -2.33
CA GLU A 39 7.13 7.23 -3.30
C GLU A 39 5.75 7.18 -2.65
N VAL A 40 4.83 7.96 -3.20
CA VAL A 40 3.41 7.91 -2.86
C VAL A 40 2.63 7.76 -4.15
N TRP A 41 1.71 6.82 -4.17
CA TRP A 41 0.83 6.52 -5.29
C TRP A 41 -0.61 6.54 -4.80
N ARG A 42 -1.50 7.08 -5.60
CA ARG A 42 -2.93 7.16 -5.25
C ARG A 42 -3.80 6.83 -6.44
N SER A 43 -4.85 6.07 -6.16
CA SER A 43 -6.00 5.88 -7.04
C SER A 43 -7.28 6.27 -6.29
N ARG A 44 -8.41 6.08 -6.95
CA ARG A 44 -9.74 6.19 -6.34
C ARG A 44 -9.85 5.36 -5.08
N ASP A 45 -9.36 4.13 -5.12
CA ASP A 45 -9.65 3.09 -4.14
C ASP A 45 -8.47 2.80 -3.19
N PHE A 46 -7.26 3.24 -3.56
CA PHE A 46 -6.02 2.91 -2.84
C PHE A 46 -5.09 4.11 -2.66
N LEU A 47 -4.43 4.13 -1.51
CA LEU A 47 -3.21 4.88 -1.27
C LEU A 47 -2.11 3.85 -1.04
N VAL A 48 -0.99 4.05 -1.73
CA VAL A 48 0.18 3.19 -1.66
C VAL A 48 1.39 4.05 -1.34
N GLN A 49 2.17 3.62 -0.36
CA GLN A 49 3.37 4.33 0.09
C GLN A 49 4.55 3.37 0.04
N ILE A 50 5.64 3.79 -0.61
CA ILE A 50 6.85 2.99 -0.77
C ILE A 50 7.93 3.60 0.10
N TYR A 51 8.48 2.76 0.98
CA TYR A 51 9.55 3.11 1.90
C TYR A 51 10.83 2.40 1.51
N THR A 52 11.97 3.07 1.67
CA THR A 52 13.26 2.41 1.76
C THR A 52 13.37 1.73 3.12
N ALA A 53 13.65 0.43 3.14
CA ALA A 53 13.87 -0.35 4.35
C ALA A 53 15.36 -0.74 4.46
N PRO A 54 15.83 -1.20 5.63
CA PRO A 54 17.19 -1.69 5.80
C PRO A 54 17.58 -2.78 4.80
N ASP A 55 18.88 -3.00 4.63
CA ASP A 55 19.46 -4.06 3.79
C ASP A 55 19.03 -4.04 2.32
N GLY A 56 18.69 -2.85 1.81
CA GLY A 56 18.26 -2.67 0.41
C GLY A 56 16.83 -3.12 0.12
N TYR A 57 16.06 -3.47 1.16
CA TYR A 57 14.65 -3.78 0.98
C TYR A 57 13.84 -2.53 0.63
N GLN A 58 12.71 -2.75 -0.05
CA GLN A 58 11.64 -1.76 -0.15
C GLN A 58 10.39 -2.29 0.54
N ARG A 59 9.65 -1.42 1.22
CA ARG A 59 8.36 -1.76 1.81
C ARG A 59 7.26 -0.96 1.16
N LEU A 60 6.28 -1.63 0.57
CA LEU A 60 5.06 -1.05 0.06
C LEU A 60 3.94 -1.26 1.08
N SER A 61 3.41 -0.16 1.58
CA SER A 61 2.23 -0.14 2.46
C SER A 61 1.00 0.21 1.62
N VAL A 62 -0.06 -0.58 1.74
CA VAL A 62 -1.33 -0.41 1.03
C VAL A 62 -2.44 -0.16 2.03
N ASN A 63 -3.23 0.87 1.76
CA ASN A 63 -4.48 1.11 2.45
C ASN A 63 -5.58 1.50 1.46
N ARG A 64 -6.80 1.02 1.71
CA ARG A 64 -7.98 1.52 0.98
C ARG A 64 -8.23 2.97 1.33
N THR A 65 -8.78 3.74 0.39
CA THR A 65 -9.14 5.15 0.56
C THR A 65 -10.60 5.32 1.00
N THR A 66 -11.38 4.24 1.03
CA THR A 66 -12.80 4.22 1.40
C THR A 66 -13.00 3.76 2.85
N HIS A 67 -13.90 4.45 3.55
CA HIS A 67 -14.23 4.22 4.96
C HIS A 67 -15.70 3.79 5.10
N ASN A 68 -15.98 2.59 5.60
CA ASN A 68 -17.35 2.05 5.62
C ASN A 68 -18.25 2.63 6.72
N GLY A 69 -17.69 3.38 7.68
CA GLY A 69 -18.47 4.04 8.73
C GLY A 69 -17.95 3.77 10.13
N ASP A 70 -17.45 2.57 10.40
CA ASP A 70 -16.78 2.22 11.66
C ASP A 70 -15.31 1.88 11.48
N ARG A 71 -14.91 1.40 10.30
CA ARG A 71 -13.52 1.04 9.97
C ARG A 71 -13.20 1.43 8.52
N TRP A 72 -11.92 1.50 8.20
CA TRP A 72 -11.48 1.39 6.80
C TRP A 72 -12.04 0.08 6.23
N VAL A 73 -12.50 0.09 4.98
CA VAL A 73 -12.95 -1.15 4.32
C VAL A 73 -11.78 -2.13 4.37
N ASP A 74 -11.94 -3.17 5.19
CA ASP A 74 -10.96 -4.24 5.32
C ASP A 74 -11.04 -5.16 4.09
N GLN A 75 -10.04 -6.01 3.89
CA GLN A 75 -9.87 -6.92 2.73
C GLN A 75 -9.24 -6.31 1.48
N VAL A 76 -7.96 -5.92 1.53
CA VAL A 76 -7.16 -5.84 0.29
C VAL A 76 -6.84 -7.28 -0.14
N THR A 77 -7.34 -7.67 -1.31
CA THR A 77 -7.21 -9.02 -1.87
C THR A 77 -5.82 -9.25 -2.47
N TRP A 78 -5.47 -10.52 -2.68
CA TRP A 78 -4.22 -10.89 -3.35
C TRP A 78 -4.13 -10.32 -4.78
N ASP A 79 -5.23 -10.38 -5.55
CA ASP A 79 -5.28 -9.83 -6.92
C ASP A 79 -5.05 -8.32 -6.94
N GLU A 80 -5.64 -7.59 -5.97
CA GLU A 80 -5.39 -6.16 -5.81
C GLU A 80 -3.93 -5.89 -5.43
N LEU A 81 -3.34 -6.65 -4.51
CA LEU A 81 -1.91 -6.52 -4.17
C LEU A 81 -1.01 -6.74 -5.39
N MET A 82 -1.30 -7.77 -6.19
CA MET A 82 -0.55 -8.05 -7.42
C MET A 82 -0.74 -6.97 -8.48
N ARG A 83 -1.94 -6.41 -8.60
CA ARG A 83 -2.22 -5.26 -9.49
C ARG A 83 -1.44 -4.02 -9.04
N LEU A 84 -1.54 -3.63 -7.78
CA LEU A 84 -0.87 -2.45 -7.22
C LEU A 84 0.66 -2.57 -7.33
N LYS A 85 1.21 -3.76 -7.05
CA LYS A 85 2.63 -4.07 -7.27
C LYS A 85 3.07 -3.78 -8.71
N ARG A 86 2.28 -4.21 -9.72
CA ARG A 86 2.57 -3.96 -11.14
C ARG A 86 2.45 -2.48 -11.50
N GLU A 87 1.39 -1.81 -11.03
CA GLU A 87 1.15 -0.39 -11.30
C GLU A 87 2.24 0.50 -10.69
N CYS A 88 2.81 0.12 -9.55
CA CYS A 88 3.99 0.78 -8.97
C CYS A 88 5.31 0.44 -9.69
N GLY A 89 5.30 -0.35 -10.77
CA GLY A 89 6.53 -0.72 -11.50
C GLY A 89 7.37 -1.81 -10.83
N ARG A 90 6.80 -2.58 -9.89
CA ARG A 90 7.47 -3.73 -9.23
C ARG A 90 6.91 -5.06 -9.73
N GLY A 91 6.35 -5.10 -10.94
CA GLY A 91 5.63 -6.27 -11.47
C GLY A 91 6.47 -7.54 -11.58
N ASP A 92 7.76 -7.37 -11.81
CA ASP A 92 8.80 -8.37 -12.02
C ASP A 92 9.54 -8.79 -10.73
N LEU A 93 9.44 -8.00 -9.66
CA LEU A 93 10.11 -8.30 -8.39
C LEU A 93 9.39 -9.40 -7.60
N ASP A 94 10.12 -10.10 -6.74
CA ASP A 94 9.48 -10.92 -5.71
C ASP A 94 8.94 -10.04 -4.59
N ALA A 95 7.85 -10.46 -3.95
CA ALA A 95 7.27 -9.75 -2.84
C ALA A 95 6.90 -10.72 -1.71
N LEU A 96 7.16 -10.31 -0.47
CA LEU A 96 6.86 -11.06 0.74
C LEU A 96 5.88 -10.30 1.61
N GLU A 97 4.95 -11.02 2.21
CA GLU A 97 4.20 -10.53 3.35
C GLU A 97 4.80 -11.11 4.63
N VAL A 98 5.09 -10.23 5.59
CA VAL A 98 5.72 -10.61 6.87
C VAL A 98 4.64 -10.63 7.94
N PHE A 99 4.49 -11.78 8.58
CA PHE A 99 3.73 -11.92 9.82
C PHE A 99 4.72 -11.85 10.97
N PRO A 100 4.81 -10.72 11.69
CA PRO A 100 5.80 -10.54 12.74
C PRO A 100 5.52 -11.48 13.92
N ALA A 101 6.55 -11.75 14.72
CA ALA A 101 6.37 -12.44 15.99
C ALA A 101 5.46 -11.61 16.92
N ASP A 102 4.69 -12.28 17.79
CA ASP A 102 3.70 -11.63 18.66
C ASP A 102 4.27 -10.46 19.47
N ARG A 103 5.53 -10.56 19.90
CA ARG A 103 6.23 -9.52 20.66
C ARG A 103 6.41 -8.20 19.89
N ASP A 104 6.41 -8.28 18.56
CA ASP A 104 6.64 -7.18 17.64
C ASP A 104 5.33 -6.71 16.98
N ILE A 105 4.19 -7.31 17.33
CA ILE A 105 2.88 -6.87 16.85
C ILE A 105 2.55 -5.52 17.49
N VAL A 106 2.51 -4.49 16.65
CA VAL A 106 1.94 -3.19 16.99
C VAL A 106 0.52 -3.10 16.41
N ASN A 107 -0.44 -2.68 17.23
CA ASN A 107 -1.84 -2.53 16.79
C ASN A 107 -1.97 -1.32 15.86
N VAL A 108 -1.78 -1.54 14.56
CA VAL A 108 -1.93 -0.52 13.52
C VAL A 108 -3.05 -0.89 12.56
N ALA A 109 -3.61 0.16 11.94
CA ALA A 109 -4.77 0.12 11.06
C ALA A 109 -4.73 -1.01 10.01
N ASN A 110 -5.90 -1.33 9.45
CA ASN A 110 -6.12 -2.32 8.37
C ASN A 110 -5.31 -1.98 7.09
N MET A 111 -4.00 -2.21 7.14
CA MET A 111 -3.02 -1.96 6.08
C MET A 111 -2.32 -3.27 5.73
N ARG A 112 -2.04 -3.48 4.46
CA ARG A 112 -1.24 -4.62 3.99
C ARG A 112 0.16 -4.14 3.64
N HIS A 113 1.15 -5.01 3.84
CA HIS A 113 2.55 -4.67 3.58
C HIS A 113 3.18 -5.72 2.67
N LEU A 114 3.82 -5.26 1.59
CA LEU A 114 4.69 -6.07 0.76
C LEU A 114 6.12 -5.61 0.95
N PHE A 115 7.03 -6.56 1.16
CA PHE A 115 8.45 -6.34 1.24
C PHE A 115 9.11 -6.88 -0.03
N PHE A 116 9.86 -6.03 -0.71
CA PHE A 116 10.63 -6.39 -1.89
C PHE A 116 12.09 -6.61 -1.48
N PRO A 117 12.61 -7.84 -1.57
CA PRO A 117 14.02 -8.10 -1.34
C PRO A 117 14.87 -7.47 -2.45
N PRO A 118 16.14 -7.11 -2.16
CA PRO A 118 17.05 -6.56 -3.17
C PRO A 118 17.47 -7.59 -4.23
N THR A 119 17.28 -8.89 -3.94
CA THR A 119 17.62 -10.00 -4.83
C THR A 119 16.46 -10.99 -4.96
N PRO A 120 16.35 -11.73 -6.07
CA PRO A 120 15.30 -12.73 -6.24
C PRO A 120 15.33 -13.81 -5.16
N LEU A 121 14.16 -14.26 -4.73
CA LEU A 121 14.04 -15.27 -3.68
C LEU A 121 14.47 -16.65 -4.18
N SER A 122 15.30 -17.33 -3.39
CA SER A 122 15.80 -18.67 -3.71
C SER A 122 14.76 -19.78 -3.50
N PHE A 123 13.81 -19.56 -2.58
CA PHE A 123 12.82 -20.55 -2.15
C PHE A 123 11.46 -20.43 -2.85
N LYS A 124 11.32 -19.53 -3.83
CA LYS A 124 10.06 -19.36 -4.57
C LYS A 124 9.87 -20.48 -5.60
N TRP A 125 8.61 -20.78 -5.91
CA TRP A 125 8.26 -21.58 -7.07
C TRP A 125 8.72 -20.87 -8.34
N LYS A 126 9.40 -21.59 -9.22
CA LYS A 126 9.72 -21.13 -10.57
C LYS A 126 8.74 -21.83 -11.51
N SER A 127 8.22 -21.13 -12.52
CA SER A 127 7.66 -21.85 -13.66
C SER A 127 8.77 -22.77 -14.17
N ALA A 128 8.49 -24.07 -14.27
CA ALA A 128 9.44 -24.99 -14.88
C ALA A 128 9.89 -24.41 -16.24
N PRO A 129 11.16 -24.56 -16.62
CA PRO A 129 11.64 -24.13 -17.92
C PRO A 129 10.82 -24.75 -19.06
#